data_AF-A0A7S3SYJ1-F1
#
_entry.id   AF-A0A7S3SYJ1-F1
#
_cell.length_a   1.000
_cell.length_b   1.000
_cell.length_c   1.000
_cell.angle_alpha   90.00
_cell.angle_beta   90.00
_cell.angle_gamma   90.00
#
_symmetry.space_group_name_H-M   'P 1'
#
loop_
_entity.id
_entity.type
_entity.pdbx_description
1 polymer ?
#
loop_
_entity_poly.entity_id
_entity_poly.type
_entity_poly.pdbx_seq_one_letter_code
_entity_poly.pdbx_strand_id
1 'polypeptide(L)'
;HLGSRCHSRPRSRAQPRGIPTPPATMISGVLLLRSWLVFLAIFELPAIRECLRPVKSDPPPTQLDGFASNLKHADAERRLWALMLCFLVCSRVTAACAPTSFPVLLHNAAVHVLEAVAFGAEMILFKAKAPPAIFAVIVANAVLFTLAAFYMAGDDQHQLLKQS
;
A
#
# COMPACT_ATOMS: atom_id res chain seq x y z
N HIS A 1 -11.08 -73.25 3.32
CA HIS A 1 -10.42 -72.01 3.79
C HIS A 1 -10.83 -70.85 2.88
N LEU A 2 -11.12 -69.70 3.49
CA LEU A 2 -11.96 -68.61 2.99
C LEU A 2 -11.39 -67.87 1.76
N GLY A 3 -12.23 -67.72 0.74
CA GLY A 3 -11.97 -66.84 -0.41
C GLY A 3 -12.37 -65.40 -0.11
N SER A 4 -11.39 -64.50 -0.09
CA SER A 4 -11.57 -63.06 0.12
C SER A 4 -11.97 -62.37 -1.20
N ARG A 5 -13.25 -61.95 -1.30
CA ARG A 5 -13.73 -61.13 -2.43
C ARG A 5 -13.41 -59.66 -2.16
N CYS A 6 -12.42 -59.15 -2.88
CA CYS A 6 -12.07 -57.74 -2.90
C CYS A 6 -13.12 -56.97 -3.72
N HIS A 7 -14.06 -56.28 -3.05
CA HIS A 7 -15.02 -55.39 -3.68
C HIS A 7 -14.36 -54.03 -3.98
N SER A 8 -13.91 -53.85 -5.21
CA SER A 8 -13.54 -52.55 -5.78
C SER A 8 -14.80 -51.69 -5.93
N ARG A 9 -15.01 -50.76 -4.98
CA ARG A 9 -16.05 -49.72 -5.13
C ARG A 9 -15.68 -48.80 -6.31
N PRO A 10 -16.64 -48.45 -7.19
CA PRO A 10 -16.41 -47.47 -8.24
C PRO A 10 -16.15 -46.11 -7.59
N ARG A 11 -14.96 -45.54 -7.82
CA ARG A 11 -14.67 -44.13 -7.53
C ARG A 11 -15.58 -43.28 -8.43
N SER A 12 -16.64 -42.72 -7.86
CA SER A 12 -17.35 -41.59 -8.46
C SER A 12 -16.33 -40.51 -8.81
N ARG A 13 -16.11 -40.29 -10.11
CA ARG A 13 -15.37 -39.14 -10.63
C ARG A 13 -16.05 -37.89 -10.08
N ALA A 14 -15.42 -37.24 -9.10
CA ALA A 14 -15.82 -35.92 -8.67
C ALA A 14 -15.87 -35.02 -9.91
N GLN A 15 -17.04 -34.43 -10.19
CA GLN A 15 -17.14 -33.41 -11.23
C GLN A 15 -16.13 -32.29 -10.93
N PRO A 16 -15.43 -31.77 -11.95
CA PRO A 16 -14.59 -30.60 -11.78
C PRO A 16 -15.49 -29.46 -11.29
N ARG A 17 -15.33 -29.07 -10.02
CA ARG A 17 -15.98 -27.89 -9.46
C ARG A 17 -15.59 -26.73 -10.36
N GLY A 18 -16.57 -26.16 -11.07
CA GLY A 18 -16.34 -24.97 -11.89
C GLY A 18 -15.66 -23.92 -11.04
N ILE A 19 -14.52 -23.42 -11.52
CA ILE A 19 -13.76 -22.39 -10.81
C ILE A 19 -14.66 -21.15 -10.79
N PRO A 20 -15.12 -20.70 -9.61
CA PRO A 20 -15.93 -19.48 -9.54
C PRO A 20 -15.08 -18.32 -10.05
N THR A 21 -15.50 -17.71 -11.15
CA THR A 21 -14.88 -16.50 -11.65
C THR A 21 -15.27 -15.32 -10.75
N PRO A 22 -14.32 -14.47 -10.35
CA PRO A 22 -14.65 -13.29 -9.55
C PRO A 22 -15.56 -12.35 -10.33
N PRO A 23 -16.47 -11.62 -9.65
CA PRO A 23 -17.35 -10.67 -10.29
C PRO A 23 -16.54 -9.56 -10.99
N ALA A 24 -16.94 -9.17 -12.20
CA ALA A 24 -16.20 -8.22 -13.05
C ALA A 24 -15.92 -6.85 -12.38
N THR A 25 -16.78 -6.43 -11.44
CA THR A 25 -16.61 -5.21 -10.64
C THR A 25 -15.37 -5.26 -9.74
N MET A 26 -15.03 -6.43 -9.21
CA MET A 26 -13.84 -6.63 -8.37
C MET A 26 -12.55 -6.45 -9.19
N ILE A 27 -12.55 -6.88 -10.45
CA ILE A 27 -11.40 -6.77 -11.35
C ILE A 27 -11.09 -5.30 -11.68
N SER A 28 -12.13 -4.49 -11.96
CA SER A 28 -11.96 -3.07 -12.27
C SER A 28 -11.42 -2.27 -11.08
N GLY A 29 -11.93 -2.53 -9.87
CA GLY A 29 -11.47 -1.86 -8.65
C GLY A 29 -10.01 -2.20 -8.31
N VAL A 30 -9.62 -3.46 -8.44
CA VAL A 30 -8.23 -3.89 -8.20
C VAL A 30 -7.28 -3.24 -9.20
N LEU A 31 -7.64 -3.18 -10.49
CA LEU A 31 -6.79 -2.52 -11.49
C LEU A 31 -6.62 -1.02 -11.22
N LEU A 32 -7.70 -0.33 -10.85
CA LEU A 32 -7.64 1.09 -10.51
C LEU A 32 -6.75 1.33 -9.29
N LEU A 33 -6.90 0.52 -8.23
CA LEU A 33 -6.07 0.61 -7.03
C LEU A 33 -4.58 0.39 -7.36
N ARG A 34 -4.26 -0.62 -8.17
CA ARG A 34 -2.88 -0.88 -8.62
C ARG A 34 -2.32 0.29 -9.40
N SER A 35 -3.06 0.81 -10.38
CA SER A 35 -2.63 1.96 -11.18
C SER A 35 -2.40 3.18 -10.30
N TRP A 36 -3.28 3.42 -9.31
CA TRP A 36 -3.13 4.50 -8.35
C TRP A 36 -1.86 4.36 -7.49
N LEU A 37 -1.60 3.17 -6.95
CA LEU A 37 -0.39 2.89 -6.16
C LEU A 37 0.90 3.09 -6.97
N VAL A 38 0.93 2.62 -8.21
CA VAL A 38 2.08 2.80 -9.12
C VAL A 38 2.27 4.27 -9.47
N PHE A 39 1.19 4.98 -9.76
CA PHE A 39 1.21 6.41 -10.02
C PHE A 39 1.82 7.16 -8.83
N LEU A 40 1.30 6.94 -7.62
CA LEU A 40 1.83 7.54 -6.40
C LEU A 40 3.30 7.18 -6.18
N ALA A 41 3.71 5.94 -6.41
CA ALA A 41 5.11 5.52 -6.27
C ALA A 41 6.05 6.28 -7.22
N ILE A 42 5.64 6.50 -8.47
CA ILE A 42 6.43 7.24 -9.47
C ILE A 42 6.53 8.73 -9.08
N PHE A 43 5.45 9.32 -8.58
CA PHE A 43 5.41 10.74 -8.21
C PHE A 43 6.35 11.11 -7.05
N GLU A 44 6.72 10.15 -6.20
CA GLU A 44 7.70 10.39 -5.10
C GLU A 44 9.16 10.35 -5.57
N LEU A 45 9.45 9.74 -6.74
CA LEU A 45 10.84 9.56 -7.19
C LEU A 45 11.60 10.89 -7.39
N PRO A 46 10.99 11.96 -7.94
CA PRO A 46 11.64 13.28 -7.99
C PRO A 46 11.99 13.81 -6.61
N ALA A 47 11.13 13.63 -5.61
CA ALA A 47 11.37 14.08 -4.24
C ALA A 47 12.50 13.30 -3.56
N ILE A 48 12.57 11.98 -3.79
CA ILE A 48 13.69 11.16 -3.30
C ILE A 48 15.00 11.62 -3.93
N ARG A 49 15.02 11.79 -5.26
CA ARG A 49 16.20 12.27 -5.99
C ARG A 49 16.65 13.62 -5.44
N GLU A 50 15.70 14.50 -5.18
CA GLU A 50 15.94 15.82 -4.62
C GLU A 50 16.60 15.71 -3.24
N CYS A 51 16.02 14.95 -2.32
CA CYS A 51 16.55 14.73 -0.98
C CYS A 51 17.98 14.17 -0.99
N LEU A 52 18.30 13.30 -1.96
CA LEU A 52 19.64 12.70 -2.09
C LEU A 52 20.69 13.64 -2.71
N ARG A 53 20.29 14.77 -3.29
CA ARG A 53 21.26 15.76 -3.78
C ARG A 53 22.04 16.35 -2.61
N PRO A 54 23.39 16.39 -2.68
CA PRO A 54 24.20 17.07 -1.68
C PRO A 54 23.80 18.54 -1.55
N VAL A 55 23.81 19.08 -0.33
CA VAL A 55 23.49 20.51 -0.10
C VAL A 55 24.40 21.45 -0.90
N LYS A 56 25.63 21.02 -1.22
CA LYS A 56 26.61 21.79 -2.01
C LYS A 56 26.49 21.62 -3.53
N SER A 57 25.44 20.97 -4.06
CA SER A 57 25.28 20.82 -5.51
C SER A 57 24.99 22.15 -6.20
N ASP A 58 25.32 22.27 -7.48
CA ASP A 58 24.93 23.41 -8.33
C ASP A 58 23.97 22.92 -9.44
N PRO A 59 22.70 23.38 -9.47
CA PRO A 59 22.07 24.29 -8.50
C PRO A 59 21.87 23.62 -7.14
N PRO A 60 21.79 24.41 -6.04
CA PRO A 60 21.50 23.88 -4.72
C PRO A 60 20.13 23.19 -4.73
N PRO A 61 19.94 22.18 -3.87
CA PRO A 61 18.66 21.55 -3.78
C PRO A 61 17.58 22.52 -3.28
N THR A 62 16.35 22.33 -3.76
CA THR A 62 15.21 23.07 -3.24
C THR A 62 15.04 22.80 -1.75
N GLN A 63 14.51 23.80 -1.04
CA GLN A 63 14.15 23.61 0.35
C GLN A 63 13.10 22.49 0.45
N LEU A 64 13.14 21.71 1.53
CA LEU A 64 12.13 20.69 1.86
C LEU A 64 10.77 21.31 2.23
N ASP A 65 10.43 22.47 1.67
CA ASP A 65 9.20 23.23 1.93
C ASP A 65 7.94 22.42 1.61
N GLY A 66 8.05 21.44 0.70
CA GLY A 66 6.97 20.52 0.37
C GLY A 66 6.62 19.51 1.48
N PHE A 67 7.54 19.23 2.42
CA PHE A 67 7.41 18.12 3.38
C PHE A 67 6.98 18.52 4.80
N ALA A 68 6.46 19.74 4.99
CA ALA A 68 6.07 20.23 6.31
C ALA A 68 7.18 20.04 7.36
N SER A 69 8.46 20.02 6.97
CA SER A 69 9.52 19.63 7.89
C SER A 69 10.27 20.86 8.37
N ASN A 70 10.19 21.16 9.66
CA ASN A 70 11.04 22.19 10.28
C ASN A 70 12.48 21.74 10.55
N LEU A 71 12.83 20.52 10.11
CA LEU A 71 14.17 19.98 10.18
C LEU A 71 15.16 20.87 9.40
N LYS A 72 16.37 21.01 9.95
CA LYS A 72 17.48 21.75 9.34
C LYS A 72 17.77 21.14 7.96
N HIS A 73 18.17 21.97 7.00
CA HIS A 73 18.60 21.47 5.68
C HIS A 73 20.02 20.89 5.70
N ALA A 74 20.27 19.99 6.64
CA ALA A 74 21.50 19.22 6.73
C ALA A 74 21.39 17.93 5.89
N ASP A 75 22.53 17.47 5.36
CA ASP A 75 22.58 16.25 4.53
C ASP A 75 22.01 15.02 5.24
N ALA A 76 22.23 14.88 6.56
CA ALA A 76 21.74 13.75 7.35
C ALA A 76 20.21 13.70 7.39
N GLU A 77 19.57 14.85 7.60
CA GLU A 77 18.11 14.97 7.71
C GLU A 77 17.45 14.74 6.34
N ARG A 78 18.06 15.26 5.26
CA ARG A 78 17.61 14.98 3.89
C ARG A 78 17.71 13.49 3.53
N ARG A 79 18.78 12.81 3.95
CA ARG A 79 18.94 11.35 3.73
C ARG A 79 17.90 10.54 4.51
N LEU A 80 17.58 10.95 5.73
CA LEU A 80 16.51 10.32 6.52
C LEU A 80 15.16 10.47 5.83
N TRP A 81 14.86 11.66 5.30
CA TRP A 81 13.65 11.89 4.49
C TRP A 81 13.62 11.03 3.23
N ALA A 82 14.73 10.96 2.48
CA ALA A 82 14.84 10.09 1.31
C ALA A 82 14.57 8.63 1.67
N LEU A 83 15.09 8.15 2.80
CA LEU A 83 14.85 6.80 3.28
C LEU A 83 13.38 6.56 3.63
N MET A 84 12.73 7.50 4.31
CA MET A 84 11.30 7.43 4.62
C MET A 84 10.45 7.36 3.34
N LEU A 85 10.74 8.22 2.36
CA LEU A 85 10.07 8.21 1.05
C LEU A 85 10.31 6.91 0.29
N CYS A 86 11.52 6.36 0.34
CA CYS A 86 11.80 5.03 -0.22
C CYS A 86 10.94 3.95 0.43
N PHE A 87 10.77 3.95 1.76
CA PHE A 87 9.89 2.98 2.42
C PHE A 87 8.42 3.14 2.02
N LEU A 88 7.93 4.37 1.86
CA LEU A 88 6.59 4.64 1.32
C LEU A 88 6.44 4.09 -0.11
N VAL A 89 7.40 4.34 -0.98
CA VAL A 89 7.42 3.80 -2.35
C VAL A 89 7.42 2.27 -2.32
N CYS A 90 8.27 1.64 -1.49
CA CYS A 90 8.29 0.19 -1.34
C CYS A 90 6.94 -0.36 -0.88
N SER A 91 6.32 0.23 0.15
CA SER A 91 5.00 -0.16 0.63
C SER A 91 3.95 -0.12 -0.50
N ARG A 92 3.93 0.97 -1.27
CA ARG A 92 3.00 1.14 -2.40
C ARG A 92 3.24 0.11 -3.51
N VAL A 93 4.51 -0.15 -3.84
CA VAL A 93 4.89 -1.16 -4.86
C VAL A 93 4.50 -2.56 -4.40
N THR A 94 4.76 -2.93 -3.13
CA THR A 94 4.32 -4.23 -2.59
C THR A 94 2.80 -4.37 -2.67
N ALA A 95 2.04 -3.34 -2.32
CA ALA A 95 0.59 -3.33 -2.48
C ALA A 95 0.14 -3.40 -3.94
N ALA A 96 0.85 -2.78 -4.88
CA ALA A 96 0.55 -2.88 -6.31
C ALA A 96 0.85 -4.29 -6.88
N CYS A 97 1.86 -4.98 -6.34
CA CYS A 97 2.19 -6.35 -6.70
C CYS A 97 1.21 -7.37 -6.11
N ALA A 98 0.69 -7.12 -4.91
CA ALA A 98 -0.22 -8.01 -4.19
C ALA A 98 -1.49 -7.28 -3.69
N PRO A 99 -2.32 -6.72 -4.59
CA PRO A 99 -3.44 -5.84 -4.24
C PRO A 99 -4.64 -6.56 -3.60
N THR A 100 -4.62 -7.89 -3.58
CA THR A 100 -5.66 -8.73 -2.96
C THR A 100 -5.17 -9.36 -1.65
N SER A 101 -3.94 -9.08 -1.22
CA SER A 101 -3.38 -9.63 0.02
C SER A 101 -3.74 -8.73 1.19
N PHE A 102 -4.61 -9.20 2.09
CA PHE A 102 -5.01 -8.44 3.27
C PHE A 102 -3.83 -7.93 4.12
N PRO A 103 -2.83 -8.75 4.51
CA PRO A 103 -1.69 -8.27 5.27
C PRO A 103 -0.91 -7.14 4.58
N VAL A 104 -0.78 -7.22 3.25
CA VAL A 104 -0.07 -6.20 2.46
C VAL A 104 -0.87 -4.90 2.42
N LEU A 105 -2.19 -4.97 2.19
CA LEU A 105 -3.03 -3.77 2.20
C LEU A 105 -3.11 -3.14 3.59
N LEU A 106 -3.17 -3.96 4.65
CA LEU A 106 -3.17 -3.48 6.03
C LEU A 106 -1.86 -2.75 6.35
N HIS A 107 -0.72 -3.32 5.96
CA HIS A 107 0.57 -2.66 6.10
C HIS A 107 0.60 -1.32 5.36
N ASN A 108 0.14 -1.30 4.11
CA ASN A 108 0.10 -0.08 3.31
C ASN A 108 -0.82 0.99 3.92
N ALA A 109 -1.99 0.60 4.41
CA ALA A 109 -2.89 1.49 5.14
C ALA A 109 -2.22 2.06 6.39
N ALA A 110 -1.56 1.22 7.19
CA ALA A 110 -0.86 1.65 8.40
C ALA A 110 0.24 2.67 8.11
N VAL A 111 1.05 2.45 7.07
CA VAL A 111 2.10 3.39 6.64
C VAL A 111 1.50 4.75 6.27
N HIS A 112 0.39 4.77 5.51
CA HIS A 112 -0.26 6.02 5.13
C HIS A 112 -0.97 6.74 6.30
N VAL A 113 -1.52 6.00 7.26
CA VAL A 113 -2.05 6.59 8.50
C VAL A 113 -0.92 7.23 9.31
N LEU A 114 0.22 6.55 9.46
CA LEU A 114 1.39 7.10 10.14
C LEU A 114 1.92 8.34 9.43
N GLU A 115 1.99 8.32 8.09
CA GLU A 115 2.34 9.48 7.27
C GLU A 115 1.39 10.67 7.54
N ALA A 116 0.08 10.44 7.52
CA ALA A 116 -0.92 11.48 7.81
C ALA A 116 -0.79 12.05 9.23
N VAL A 117 -0.57 11.19 10.22
CA VAL A 117 -0.40 11.62 11.62
C VAL A 117 0.89 12.42 11.79
N ALA A 118 2.01 11.94 11.26
CA ALA A 118 3.29 12.63 11.34
C ALA A 118 3.24 13.99 10.65
N PHE A 119 2.71 14.04 9.41
CA PHE A 119 2.59 15.27 8.65
C PHE A 119 1.61 16.27 9.29
N GLY A 120 0.48 15.77 9.80
CA GLY A 120 -0.50 16.58 10.52
C GLY A 120 0.06 17.16 11.82
N ALA A 121 0.84 16.38 12.57
CA ALA A 121 1.53 16.87 13.76
C ALA A 121 2.54 17.97 13.42
N GLU A 122 3.34 17.80 12.36
CA GLU A 122 4.25 18.82 11.83
C GLU A 122 3.52 20.11 11.42
N MET A 123 2.40 20.00 10.70
CA MET A 123 1.61 21.18 10.32
C MET A 123 0.99 21.90 11.52
N ILE A 124 0.41 21.18 12.48
CA ILE A 124 -0.35 21.77 13.59
C ILE A 124 0.57 22.25 14.71
N LEU A 125 1.48 21.40 15.17
CA LEU A 125 2.32 21.66 16.35
C LEU A 125 3.53 22.52 15.98
N PHE A 126 4.12 22.24 14.82
CA PHE A 126 5.36 22.87 14.38
C PHE A 126 5.12 23.99 13.35
N LYS A 127 3.85 24.25 12.95
CA LYS A 127 3.47 25.33 12.02
C LYS A 127 4.20 25.27 10.68
N ALA A 128 4.51 24.07 10.22
CA ALA A 128 5.25 23.90 8.99
C ALA A 128 4.44 24.38 7.78
N LYS A 129 5.14 24.93 6.78
CA LYS A 129 4.54 25.67 5.66
C LYS A 129 4.16 24.80 4.46
N ALA A 130 3.80 23.55 4.68
CA ALA A 130 3.39 22.69 3.58
C ALA A 130 2.06 23.17 2.94
N PRO A 131 1.92 23.04 1.61
CA PRO A 131 0.66 23.27 0.93
C PRO A 131 -0.48 22.40 1.52
N PRO A 132 -1.62 22.98 1.94
CA PRO A 132 -2.74 22.21 2.50
C PRO A 132 -3.28 21.12 1.57
N ALA A 133 -3.15 21.32 0.25
CA ALA A 133 -3.53 20.34 -0.75
C ALA A 133 -2.74 19.02 -0.64
N ILE A 134 -1.45 19.08 -0.28
CA ILE A 134 -0.62 17.88 -0.10
C ILE A 134 -1.14 17.08 1.09
N PHE A 135 -1.40 17.75 2.21
CA PHE A 135 -1.95 17.09 3.40
C PHE A 135 -3.32 16.46 3.12
N ALA A 136 -4.20 17.14 2.38
CA ALA A 136 -5.48 16.58 1.97
C ALA A 136 -5.32 15.28 1.14
N VAL A 137 -4.35 15.23 0.23
CA VAL A 137 -4.05 14.02 -0.56
C VAL A 137 -3.52 12.88 0.34
N ILE A 138 -2.63 13.18 1.29
CA ILE A 138 -2.11 12.20 2.24
C ILE A 138 -3.26 11.59 3.06
N VAL A 139 -4.16 12.42 3.60
CA VAL A 139 -5.33 11.97 4.36
C VAL A 139 -6.27 11.15 3.49
N ALA A 140 -6.55 11.60 2.26
CA ALA A 140 -7.40 10.86 1.33
C ALA A 140 -6.83 9.47 1.00
N ASN A 141 -5.52 9.37 0.81
CA ASN A 141 -4.83 8.09 0.60
C ASN A 141 -4.94 7.18 1.83
N ALA A 142 -4.72 7.72 3.04
CA ALA A 142 -4.87 6.96 4.28
C ALA A 142 -6.28 6.37 4.43
N VAL A 143 -7.32 7.16 4.15
CA VAL A 143 -8.71 6.71 4.17
C VAL A 143 -8.96 5.64 3.11
N LEU A 144 -8.57 5.90 1.86
CA LEU A 144 -8.75 4.98 0.74
C LEU A 144 -8.14 3.60 1.01
N PHE A 145 -6.88 3.56 1.46
CA PHE A 145 -6.19 2.29 1.71
C PHE A 145 -6.70 1.56 2.95
N THR A 146 -7.15 2.30 3.96
CA THR A 146 -7.82 1.72 5.12
C THR A 146 -9.12 1.03 4.72
N LEU A 147 -9.96 1.69 3.91
CA LEU A 147 -11.19 1.11 3.38
C LEU A 147 -10.91 -0.11 2.51
N ALA A 148 -9.89 -0.06 1.65
CA ALA A 148 -9.48 -1.19 0.82
C ALA A 148 -9.06 -2.41 1.66
N ALA A 149 -8.30 -2.18 2.73
CA ALA A 149 -7.89 -3.25 3.64
C ALA A 149 -9.08 -3.90 4.36
N PHE A 150 -10.02 -3.09 4.89
CA PHE A 150 -11.22 -3.62 5.55
C PHE A 150 -12.16 -4.36 4.60
N TYR A 151 -12.30 -3.87 3.36
CA TYR A 151 -13.09 -4.54 2.33
C TYR A 151 -12.53 -5.95 2.04
N MET A 152 -11.21 -6.10 1.91
CA MET A 152 -10.57 -7.42 1.73
C MET A 152 -10.71 -8.31 2.97
N ALA A 153 -10.66 -7.77 4.19
CA ALA A 153 -10.86 -8.55 5.41
C ALA A 153 -12.25 -9.21 5.47
N GLY A 154 -13.28 -8.50 4.99
CA GLY A 154 -14.65 -9.03 4.91
C GLY A 154 -14.78 -10.19 3.93
N ASP A 155 -14.11 -10.12 2.79
CA ASP A 155 -14.10 -11.18 1.78
C ASP A 155 -13.44 -12.47 2.30
N ASP A 156 -12.32 -12.36 3.03
CA ASP A 156 -11.61 -13.50 3.61
C ASP A 156 -12.48 -14.26 4.64
N GLN A 157 -13.17 -13.52 5.52
CA GLN A 157 -14.07 -14.11 6.52
C GLN A 157 -15.24 -14.87 5.87
N HIS A 158 -15.82 -14.30 4.81
CA HIS A 158 -16.93 -14.92 4.09
C HIS A 158 -16.50 -16.20 3.35
N GLN A 159 -15.25 -16.28 2.86
CA GLN A 159 -14.73 -17.51 2.28
C GLN A 159 -14.49 -18.61 3.32
N LEU A 160 -13.98 -18.26 4.51
CA LEU A 160 -13.79 -19.21 5.60
C LEU A 160 -15.12 -19.82 6.06
N LEU A 161 -16.16 -18.99 6.21
CA LEU A 161 -17.51 -19.45 6.59
C LEU A 161 -18.15 -20.39 5.54
N LYS A 162 -17.79 -20.27 4.26
CA LYS A 162 -18.27 -21.20 3.22
C LYS A 162 -17.57 -22.55 3.21
N GLN A 163 -16.44 -22.68 3.92
CA GLN A 163 -15.63 -23.90 3.96
C GLN A 163 -15.87 -24.73 5.23
N SER A 164 -16.45 -24.14 6.28
CA SER A 164 -16.91 -24.81 7.51
C SER A 164 -18.29 -25.43 7.36
#